data_AF-A0A3B4Y989-F1
#
_entry.id   AF-A0A3B4Y989-F1
#
_cell.length_a   1.000
_cell.length_b   1.000
_cell.length_c   1.000
_cell.angle_alpha   90.00
_cell.angle_beta   90.00
_cell.angle_gamma   90.00
#
_symmetry.space_group_name_H-M   'P 1'
#
loop_
_entity.id
_entity.type
_entity.pdbx_description
1 polymer ?
#
loop_
_entity_poly.entity_id
_entity_poly.type
_entity_poly.pdbx_seq_one_letter_code
_entity_poly.pdbx_strand_id
1 'polypeptide(L)'
;MMKEDQVNETIRRWRETPEEDLKPEDYQQFKNLGSACLTRGDNAQLLKFVQDEKNQGIVKSMGCVLTAPLVNEVVKKGMSLDPCQAAITHLTSTCRPDELLHSLLELIEDIDPAAISETIIALVPHLKTVLLRMEGRKAARVGLVLTALQKQLLRLPVPYTKQQEEADEYGLCRCCTALAEFTKSFVEEVKGKDGNSVTTAEDEELRTELLKFCMRSLREPLLEAELNRNRKSSLWLFATEIMVTLPAIQVSLSELLFFSSLKKSTVMDKSQSKESRACLAYLLFVQLITIDSFPAVFSPVFVLQCNMEYINELLSSKKESHLLKGLALYGKSLESVQDNSLPVSLLELKSFYSVPQKLRQVLTDCPMQHLRESGLQVFQLFINKLDAEAKHKFFRCMLKVSNHAGVESYIVKNIKNQVEFSMKPGNANKWFLGEDFLSLLRLVLSLPQGSETDLLNSMDRIMESLNLVRYLLIRDKEPWSNTDVWEELGRMKDEYLKMLRVCISISRPYYSAELNALREDQKLKAKEARDAARSTKLVKSLTVKHENVSDMSPEVQHQVLQSALVTFDLMESLIVRIEEITEEKLKIQ
;
A
#
# COMPACT_ATOMS: atom_id res chain seq x y z
N MET A 1 -33.18 -42.96 -17.76
CA MET A 1 -33.31 -43.18 -16.30
C MET A 1 -33.21 -44.68 -16.07
N MET A 2 -32.20 -45.17 -15.33
CA MET A 2 -32.10 -46.60 -15.02
C MET A 2 -33.28 -47.01 -14.13
N LYS A 3 -33.83 -48.20 -14.36
CA LYS A 3 -34.85 -48.79 -13.48
C LYS A 3 -34.20 -49.22 -12.15
N GLU A 4 -34.95 -49.18 -11.05
CA GLU A 4 -34.46 -49.50 -9.69
C GLU A 4 -33.78 -50.88 -9.61
N ASP A 5 -34.32 -51.87 -10.32
CA ASP A 5 -33.74 -53.21 -10.44
C ASP A 5 -32.34 -53.21 -11.08
N GLN A 6 -32.12 -52.35 -12.08
CA GLN A 6 -30.81 -52.23 -12.74
C GLN A 6 -29.78 -51.56 -11.84
N VAL A 7 -30.20 -50.63 -10.98
CA VAL A 7 -29.32 -49.98 -9.99
C VAL A 7 -28.89 -50.99 -8.94
N ASN A 8 -29.83 -51.80 -8.42
CA ASN A 8 -29.53 -52.83 -7.43
C ASN A 8 -28.60 -53.92 -7.96
N GLU A 9 -28.79 -54.35 -9.21
CA GLU A 9 -27.89 -55.33 -9.84
C GLU A 9 -26.47 -54.76 -10.06
N THR A 10 -26.38 -53.47 -10.43
CA THR A 10 -25.09 -52.78 -10.58
C THR A 10 -24.36 -52.66 -9.24
N ILE A 11 -25.07 -52.28 -8.17
CA ILE A 11 -24.52 -52.21 -6.81
C ILE A 11 -24.02 -53.59 -6.36
N ARG A 12 -24.80 -54.64 -6.62
CA ARG A 12 -24.41 -56.01 -6.26
C ARG A 12 -23.14 -56.43 -6.99
N ARG A 13 -23.05 -56.15 -8.30
CA ARG A 13 -21.85 -56.38 -9.09
C ARG A 13 -20.64 -55.67 -8.49
N TRP A 14 -20.76 -54.39 -8.11
CA TRP A 14 -19.66 -53.64 -7.48
C TRP A 14 -19.23 -54.23 -6.13
N ARG A 15 -20.14 -54.79 -5.33
CA ARG A 15 -19.77 -55.47 -4.06
C ARG A 15 -18.94 -56.73 -4.29
N GLU A 16 -19.20 -57.44 -5.38
CA GLU A 16 -18.56 -58.71 -5.72
C GLU A 16 -17.26 -58.51 -6.55
N THR A 17 -17.03 -57.32 -7.10
CA THR A 17 -15.87 -57.02 -7.95
C THR A 17 -14.66 -56.56 -7.11
N PRO A 18 -13.48 -57.18 -7.23
CA PRO A 18 -12.26 -56.69 -6.61
C PRO A 18 -11.90 -55.27 -7.08
N GLU A 19 -11.24 -54.49 -6.22
CA GLU A 19 -10.89 -53.08 -6.50
C GLU A 19 -10.03 -52.93 -7.78
N GLU A 20 -9.11 -53.86 -8.00
CA GLU A 20 -8.21 -53.87 -9.17
C GLU A 20 -8.93 -54.09 -10.50
N ASP A 21 -10.14 -54.65 -10.46
CA ASP A 21 -10.97 -54.97 -11.63
C ASP A 21 -12.04 -53.90 -11.92
N LEU A 22 -12.15 -52.87 -11.06
CA LEU A 22 -13.08 -51.76 -11.27
C LEU A 22 -12.62 -50.86 -12.42
N LYS A 23 -13.53 -50.60 -13.37
CA LYS A 23 -13.20 -49.83 -14.58
C LYS A 23 -13.56 -48.36 -14.44
N PRO A 24 -12.93 -47.43 -15.17
CA PRO A 24 -13.30 -46.00 -15.15
C PRO A 24 -14.79 -45.72 -15.37
N GLU A 25 -15.47 -46.55 -16.18
CA GLU A 25 -16.91 -46.45 -16.40
C GLU A 25 -17.72 -46.67 -15.11
N ASP A 26 -17.21 -47.47 -14.17
CA ASP A 26 -17.86 -47.78 -12.90
C ASP A 26 -17.83 -46.59 -11.96
N TYR A 27 -16.69 -45.90 -11.89
CA TYR A 27 -16.53 -44.62 -11.19
C TYR A 27 -17.49 -43.56 -11.74
N GLN A 28 -17.59 -43.46 -13.07
CA GLN A 28 -18.50 -42.51 -13.71
C GLN A 28 -19.97 -42.88 -13.49
N GLN A 29 -20.32 -44.17 -13.55
CA GLN A 29 -21.67 -44.64 -13.24
C GLN A 29 -22.05 -44.35 -11.78
N PHE A 30 -21.15 -44.59 -10.84
CA PHE A 30 -21.37 -44.28 -9.43
C PHE A 30 -21.56 -42.78 -9.19
N LYS A 31 -20.71 -41.94 -9.82
CA LYS A 31 -20.86 -40.47 -9.81
C LYS A 31 -22.22 -40.03 -10.35
N ASN A 32 -22.64 -40.60 -11.48
CA ASN A 32 -23.92 -40.27 -12.11
C ASN A 32 -25.12 -40.66 -11.24
N LEU A 33 -25.09 -41.85 -10.62
CA LEU A 33 -26.14 -42.30 -9.71
C LEU A 33 -26.22 -41.42 -8.46
N GLY A 34 -25.08 -41.08 -7.85
CA GLY A 34 -25.05 -40.18 -6.69
C GLY A 34 -25.57 -38.79 -7.03
N SER A 35 -25.14 -38.23 -8.17
CA SER A 35 -25.61 -36.92 -8.64
C SER A 35 -27.11 -36.91 -8.94
N ALA A 36 -27.63 -38.00 -9.50
CA ALA A 36 -29.06 -38.17 -9.73
C ALA A 36 -29.85 -38.27 -8.42
N CYS A 37 -29.31 -38.91 -7.37
CA CYS A 37 -29.94 -38.94 -6.05
C CYS A 37 -30.03 -37.54 -5.43
N LEU A 38 -28.94 -36.77 -5.48
CA LEU A 38 -28.91 -35.40 -4.97
C LEU A 38 -29.89 -34.47 -5.72
N THR A 39 -29.95 -34.61 -7.05
CA THR A 39 -30.86 -33.81 -7.90
C THR A 39 -32.33 -34.08 -7.56
N ARG A 40 -32.68 -35.30 -7.13
CA ARG A 40 -34.03 -35.69 -6.70
C ARG A 40 -34.35 -35.33 -5.26
N GLY A 41 -33.36 -34.89 -4.47
CA GLY A 41 -33.52 -34.61 -3.05
C GLY A 41 -33.40 -35.82 -2.13
N ASP A 42 -32.94 -36.97 -2.65
CA ASP A 42 -32.83 -38.24 -1.91
C ASP A 42 -31.54 -38.29 -1.04
N ASN A 43 -31.19 -37.17 -0.41
CA ASN A 43 -29.93 -36.96 0.30
C ASN A 43 -29.76 -37.94 1.48
N ALA A 44 -30.85 -38.24 2.18
CA ALA A 44 -30.86 -39.20 3.29
C ALA A 44 -30.66 -40.64 2.82
N GLN A 45 -31.13 -41.00 1.62
CA GLN A 45 -30.92 -42.33 1.06
C GLN A 45 -29.47 -42.52 0.63
N LEU A 46 -28.87 -41.49 0.02
CA LEU A 46 -27.45 -41.49 -0.32
C LEU A 46 -26.57 -41.61 0.94
N LEU A 47 -26.90 -40.88 2.01
CA LEU A 47 -26.21 -41.01 3.29
C LEU A 47 -26.30 -42.44 3.85
N LYS A 48 -27.50 -43.03 3.87
CA LYS A 48 -27.70 -44.42 4.32
C LYS A 48 -26.88 -45.41 3.50
N PHE A 49 -26.80 -45.22 2.19
CA PHE A 49 -25.97 -46.05 1.31
C PHE A 49 -24.49 -45.96 1.67
N VAL A 50 -23.98 -44.75 1.88
CA VAL A 50 -22.57 -44.47 2.21
C VAL A 50 -22.20 -45.03 3.60
N GLN A 51 -23.12 -45.04 4.54
CA GLN A 51 -22.91 -45.55 5.91
C GLN A 51 -23.12 -47.07 6.06
N ASP A 52 -23.76 -47.73 5.10
CA ASP A 52 -24.03 -49.18 5.17
C ASP A 52 -22.72 -49.98 5.11
N GLU A 53 -22.52 -50.85 6.11
CA GLU A 53 -21.35 -51.72 6.23
C GLU A 53 -21.13 -52.58 4.97
N LYS A 54 -22.21 -53.02 4.32
CA LYS A 54 -22.14 -53.84 3.10
C LYS A 54 -21.59 -53.09 1.89
N ASN A 55 -21.58 -51.75 1.95
CA ASN A 55 -21.11 -50.90 0.86
C ASN A 55 -19.71 -50.32 1.12
N GLN A 56 -19.07 -50.60 2.27
CA GLN A 56 -17.80 -49.94 2.61
C GLN A 56 -16.68 -50.26 1.63
N GLY A 57 -16.68 -51.44 0.98
CA GLY A 57 -15.74 -51.74 -0.11
C GLY A 57 -15.88 -50.77 -1.29
N ILE A 58 -17.12 -50.52 -1.72
CA ILE A 58 -17.47 -49.56 -2.78
C ILE A 58 -17.11 -48.13 -2.36
N VAL A 59 -17.45 -47.75 -1.13
CA VAL A 59 -17.20 -46.40 -0.61
C VAL A 59 -15.69 -46.15 -0.49
N LYS A 60 -14.91 -47.13 -0.05
CA LYS A 60 -13.46 -47.01 0.10
C LYS A 60 -12.75 -46.79 -1.24
N SER A 61 -13.18 -47.48 -2.30
CA SER A 61 -12.56 -47.41 -3.63
C SER A 61 -13.12 -46.31 -4.53
N MET A 62 -14.44 -46.15 -4.59
CA MET A 62 -15.11 -45.23 -5.52
C MET A 62 -15.73 -44.01 -4.84
N GLY A 63 -15.75 -43.94 -3.51
CA GLY A 63 -16.44 -42.88 -2.75
C GLY A 63 -15.97 -41.46 -3.07
N CYS A 64 -14.71 -41.28 -3.47
CA CYS A 64 -14.12 -39.97 -3.79
C CYS A 64 -14.88 -39.23 -4.90
N VAL A 65 -15.48 -39.94 -5.86
CA VAL A 65 -16.21 -39.34 -6.99
C VAL A 65 -17.50 -38.63 -6.57
N LEU A 66 -18.03 -38.96 -5.38
CA LEU A 66 -19.21 -38.32 -4.81
C LEU A 66 -18.90 -37.00 -4.10
N THR A 67 -17.63 -36.70 -3.85
CA THR A 67 -17.20 -35.47 -3.15
C THR A 67 -17.66 -34.22 -3.90
N ALA A 68 -17.40 -34.15 -5.20
CA ALA A 68 -17.78 -33.02 -6.04
C ALA A 68 -19.29 -32.72 -6.04
N PRO A 69 -20.18 -33.68 -6.36
CA PRO A 69 -21.61 -33.41 -6.35
C PRO A 69 -22.16 -33.12 -4.94
N LEU A 70 -21.62 -33.75 -3.87
CA LEU A 70 -22.03 -33.45 -2.50
C LEU A 70 -21.66 -32.03 -2.06
N VAL A 71 -20.42 -31.59 -2.33
CA VAL A 71 -19.95 -30.23 -1.99
C VAL A 71 -20.75 -29.18 -2.76
N ASN A 72 -20.99 -29.40 -4.05
CA ASN A 72 -21.81 -28.51 -4.86
C ASN A 72 -23.25 -28.36 -4.30
N GLU A 73 -23.80 -29.44 -3.74
CA GLU A 73 -25.12 -29.42 -3.12
C GLU A 73 -25.11 -28.61 -1.81
N VAL A 74 -24.08 -28.78 -0.98
CA VAL A 74 -23.88 -28.00 0.27
C VAL A 74 -23.72 -26.51 -0.03
N VAL A 75 -22.94 -26.15 -1.04
CA VAL A 75 -22.71 -24.76 -1.44
C VAL A 75 -23.98 -24.10 -1.98
N LYS A 76 -24.79 -24.81 -2.77
CA LYS A 76 -26.02 -24.26 -3.38
C LYS A 76 -27.16 -24.03 -2.40
N LYS A 77 -27.35 -24.95 -1.45
CA LYS A 77 -28.52 -24.95 -0.54
C LYS A 77 -28.22 -24.37 0.84
N GLY A 78 -26.97 -23.96 1.09
CA GLY A 78 -26.50 -23.54 2.41
C GLY A 78 -26.34 -24.71 3.37
N MET A 79 -25.72 -24.45 4.53
CA MET A 79 -25.39 -25.48 5.54
C MET A 79 -26.60 -26.20 6.18
N SER A 80 -27.83 -26.00 5.70
CA SER A 80 -29.04 -26.63 6.22
C SER A 80 -29.28 -28.08 5.75
N LEU A 81 -28.24 -28.77 5.27
CA LEU A 81 -28.31 -30.17 4.79
C LEU A 81 -27.39 -31.07 5.62
N ASP A 82 -27.83 -31.38 6.84
CA ASP A 82 -27.20 -32.38 7.72
C ASP A 82 -26.83 -33.69 6.98
N PRO A 83 -27.64 -34.22 6.03
CA PRO A 83 -27.30 -35.49 5.40
C PRO A 83 -26.10 -35.42 4.45
N CYS A 84 -25.95 -34.32 3.70
CA CYS A 84 -24.84 -34.17 2.75
C CYS A 84 -23.51 -33.94 3.49
N GLN A 85 -23.53 -33.10 4.53
CA GLN A 85 -22.34 -32.86 5.35
C GLN A 85 -21.90 -34.13 6.10
N ALA A 86 -22.85 -34.90 6.63
CA ALA A 86 -22.58 -36.19 7.23
C ALA A 86 -22.01 -37.20 6.22
N ALA A 87 -22.51 -37.20 4.98
CA ALA A 87 -22.00 -38.06 3.91
C ALA A 87 -20.54 -37.70 3.58
N ILE A 88 -20.24 -36.42 3.37
CA ILE A 88 -18.86 -35.97 3.11
C ILE A 88 -17.93 -36.33 4.29
N THR A 89 -18.42 -36.17 5.53
CA THR A 89 -17.66 -36.55 6.73
C THR A 89 -17.36 -38.05 6.75
N HIS A 90 -18.32 -38.91 6.41
CA HIS A 90 -18.11 -40.36 6.32
C HIS A 90 -17.14 -40.75 5.19
N LEU A 91 -17.27 -40.11 4.02
CA LEU A 91 -16.29 -40.28 2.93
C LEU A 91 -14.89 -39.89 3.40
N THR A 92 -14.78 -38.81 4.16
CA THR A 92 -13.52 -38.29 4.71
C THR A 92 -12.85 -39.25 5.68
N SER A 93 -13.61 -40.07 6.42
CA SER A 93 -13.04 -41.10 7.30
C SER A 93 -12.73 -42.42 6.58
N THR A 94 -13.46 -42.74 5.51
CA THR A 94 -13.45 -44.09 4.91
C THR A 94 -12.60 -44.19 3.64
N CYS A 95 -12.67 -43.19 2.75
CA CYS A 95 -11.96 -43.22 1.47
C CYS A 95 -10.43 -43.18 1.65
N ARG A 96 -9.71 -43.61 0.60
CA ARG A 96 -8.25 -43.52 0.52
C ARG A 96 -7.82 -42.03 0.55
N PRO A 97 -6.92 -41.62 1.47
CA PRO A 97 -6.58 -40.20 1.64
C PRO A 97 -6.02 -39.53 0.39
N ASP A 98 -5.22 -40.24 -0.41
CA ASP A 98 -4.56 -39.69 -1.61
C ASP A 98 -5.56 -39.31 -2.70
N GLU A 99 -6.47 -40.23 -3.02
CA GLU A 99 -7.53 -40.02 -4.01
C GLU A 99 -8.52 -38.95 -3.55
N LEU A 100 -8.90 -39.00 -2.27
CA LEU A 100 -9.82 -38.02 -1.73
C LEU A 100 -9.21 -36.61 -1.70
N LEU A 101 -7.93 -36.49 -1.33
CA LEU A 101 -7.23 -35.20 -1.40
C LEU A 101 -7.17 -34.67 -2.83
N HIS A 102 -6.89 -35.53 -3.80
CA HIS A 102 -6.89 -35.13 -5.21
C HIS A 102 -8.27 -34.62 -5.65
N SER A 103 -9.35 -35.35 -5.35
CA SER A 103 -10.71 -34.91 -5.64
C SER A 103 -11.10 -33.60 -4.94
N LEU A 104 -10.64 -33.38 -3.70
CA LEU A 104 -10.89 -32.13 -2.97
C LEU A 104 -10.09 -30.96 -3.57
N LEU A 105 -8.85 -31.20 -4.02
CA LEU A 105 -8.03 -30.18 -4.68
C LEU A 105 -8.62 -29.76 -6.03
N GLU A 106 -9.11 -30.71 -6.84
CA GLU A 106 -9.82 -30.42 -8.09
C GLU A 106 -11.03 -29.48 -7.86
N LEU A 107 -11.72 -29.60 -6.72
CA LEU A 107 -12.83 -28.70 -6.37
C LEU A 107 -12.39 -27.28 -6.01
N ILE A 108 -11.13 -27.10 -5.65
CA ILE A 108 -10.55 -25.79 -5.36
C ILE A 108 -10.02 -25.16 -6.64
N GLU A 109 -9.83 -25.92 -7.71
CA GLU A 109 -9.45 -25.40 -9.02
C GLU A 109 -10.64 -24.64 -9.63
N ASP A 110 -10.41 -23.38 -10.00
CA ASP A 110 -11.34 -22.51 -10.74
C ASP A 110 -12.78 -22.40 -10.18
N ILE A 111 -12.90 -22.22 -8.85
CA ILE A 111 -14.18 -21.94 -8.18
C ILE A 111 -14.85 -20.67 -8.78
N ASP A 112 -16.17 -20.70 -8.93
CA ASP A 112 -16.95 -19.50 -9.28
C ASP A 112 -16.76 -18.40 -8.21
N PRO A 113 -16.51 -17.13 -8.58
CA PRO A 113 -16.29 -16.05 -7.62
C PRO A 113 -17.33 -15.93 -6.51
N ALA A 114 -18.62 -16.18 -6.80
CA ALA A 114 -19.69 -16.09 -5.81
C ALA A 114 -19.71 -17.29 -4.85
N ALA A 115 -19.10 -18.42 -5.23
CA ALA A 115 -19.06 -19.65 -4.45
C ALA A 115 -17.77 -19.84 -3.63
N ILE A 116 -16.75 -18.97 -3.80
CA ILE A 116 -15.42 -19.15 -3.19
C ILE A 116 -15.53 -19.32 -1.68
N SER A 117 -16.23 -18.41 -0.98
CA SER A 117 -16.31 -18.43 0.47
C SER A 117 -16.94 -19.72 1.00
N GLU A 118 -18.15 -20.04 0.53
CA GLU A 118 -18.88 -21.22 0.99
C GLU A 118 -18.16 -22.52 0.64
N THR A 119 -17.50 -22.58 -0.53
CA THR A 119 -16.69 -23.74 -0.93
C THR A 119 -15.48 -23.91 -0.01
N ILE A 120 -14.71 -22.85 0.26
CA ILE A 120 -13.56 -22.91 1.17
C ILE A 120 -14.01 -23.37 2.56
N ILE A 121 -15.07 -22.77 3.11
CA ILE A 121 -15.56 -23.07 4.45
C ILE A 121 -16.05 -24.52 4.55
N ALA A 122 -16.75 -25.02 3.53
CA ALA A 122 -17.20 -26.40 3.49
C ALA A 122 -16.03 -27.40 3.41
N LEU A 123 -14.99 -27.11 2.61
CA LEU A 123 -13.90 -28.04 2.34
C LEU A 123 -12.82 -28.08 3.43
N VAL A 124 -12.53 -26.95 4.09
CA VAL A 124 -11.43 -26.82 5.06
C VAL A 124 -11.44 -27.90 6.17
N PRO A 125 -12.57 -28.21 6.84
CA PRO A 125 -12.61 -29.26 7.86
C PRO A 125 -12.28 -30.65 7.31
N HIS A 126 -12.72 -30.94 6.08
CA HIS A 126 -12.47 -32.22 5.42
C HIS A 126 -11.01 -32.34 4.98
N LEU A 127 -10.47 -31.30 4.34
CA LEU A 127 -9.05 -31.23 3.98
C LEU A 127 -8.15 -31.46 5.19
N LYS A 128 -8.46 -30.81 6.32
CA LYS A 128 -7.73 -31.00 7.59
C LYS A 128 -7.73 -32.47 8.01
N THR A 129 -8.91 -33.09 8.03
CA THR A 129 -9.07 -34.48 8.44
C THR A 129 -8.33 -35.45 7.50
N VAL A 130 -8.41 -35.24 6.18
CA VAL A 130 -7.67 -36.05 5.20
C VAL A 130 -6.17 -35.92 5.43
N LEU A 131 -5.65 -34.70 5.57
CA LEU A 131 -4.22 -34.43 5.76
C LEU A 131 -3.68 -35.05 7.06
N LEU A 132 -4.46 -35.05 8.14
CA LEU A 132 -4.09 -35.67 9.41
C LEU A 132 -4.02 -37.20 9.34
N ARG A 133 -4.74 -37.84 8.40
CA ARG A 133 -4.70 -39.29 8.18
C ARG A 133 -3.51 -39.77 7.34
N MET A 134 -2.71 -38.87 6.78
CA MET A 134 -1.64 -39.26 5.85
C MET A 134 -0.32 -39.52 6.56
N GLU A 135 0.34 -40.61 6.18
CA GLU A 135 1.56 -41.10 6.81
C GLU A 135 2.85 -40.65 6.10
N GLY A 136 2.78 -40.17 4.85
CA GLY A 136 3.96 -39.76 4.08
C GLY A 136 3.72 -38.54 3.16
N ARG A 137 4.76 -37.70 2.99
CA ARG A 137 4.72 -36.42 2.24
C ARG A 137 3.57 -35.51 2.67
N LYS A 138 3.23 -35.56 3.96
CA LYS A 138 2.16 -34.76 4.55
C LYS A 138 2.48 -33.27 4.44
N ALA A 139 3.72 -32.87 4.73
CA ALA A 139 4.19 -31.50 4.63
C ALA A 139 3.98 -30.90 3.23
N ALA A 140 4.49 -31.59 2.20
CA ALA A 140 4.29 -31.19 0.79
C ALA A 140 2.79 -31.03 0.45
N ARG A 141 1.95 -31.96 0.90
CA ARG A 141 0.51 -31.95 0.63
C ARG A 141 -0.23 -30.84 1.39
N VAL A 142 0.19 -30.53 2.63
CA VAL A 142 -0.28 -29.33 3.36
C VAL A 142 0.07 -28.08 2.57
N GLY A 143 1.30 -27.97 2.07
CA GLY A 143 1.74 -26.85 1.22
C GLY A 143 0.92 -26.68 -0.05
N LEU A 144 0.60 -27.78 -0.73
CA LEU A 144 -0.28 -27.78 -1.92
C LEU A 144 -1.68 -27.25 -1.58
N VAL A 145 -2.29 -27.76 -0.50
CA VAL A 145 -3.63 -27.33 -0.06
C VAL A 145 -3.64 -25.85 0.33
N LEU A 146 -2.67 -25.40 1.13
CA LEU A 146 -2.55 -23.99 1.53
C LEU A 146 -2.38 -23.09 0.32
N THR A 147 -1.56 -23.50 -0.65
CA THR A 147 -1.38 -22.76 -1.90
C THR A 147 -2.66 -22.65 -2.71
N ALA A 148 -3.40 -23.75 -2.88
CA ALA A 148 -4.65 -23.78 -3.62
C ALA A 148 -5.72 -22.90 -2.95
N LEU A 149 -5.88 -23.02 -1.63
CA LEU A 149 -6.84 -22.22 -0.85
C LEU A 149 -6.49 -20.74 -0.89
N GLN A 150 -5.22 -20.37 -0.69
CA GLN A 150 -4.78 -18.98 -0.79
C GLN A 150 -5.04 -18.41 -2.18
N LYS A 151 -4.74 -19.15 -3.26
CA LYS A 151 -4.99 -18.70 -4.64
C LYS A 151 -6.45 -18.31 -4.86
N GLN A 152 -7.39 -19.05 -4.26
CA GLN A 152 -8.82 -18.70 -4.32
C GLN A 152 -9.17 -17.52 -3.42
N LEU A 153 -8.60 -17.47 -2.21
CA LEU A 153 -8.79 -16.35 -1.27
C LEU A 153 -8.38 -14.99 -1.89
N LEU A 154 -7.30 -14.96 -2.68
CA LEU A 154 -6.81 -13.76 -3.37
C LEU A 154 -7.81 -13.14 -4.36
N ARG A 155 -8.81 -13.91 -4.80
CA ARG A 155 -9.84 -13.44 -5.72
C ARG A 155 -10.98 -12.72 -5.00
N LEU A 156 -11.04 -12.80 -3.67
CA LEU A 156 -12.03 -12.10 -2.86
C LEU A 156 -11.56 -10.66 -2.58
N PRO A 157 -12.46 -9.65 -2.65
CA PRO A 157 -12.10 -8.27 -2.35
C PRO A 157 -11.80 -8.08 -0.86
N VAL A 158 -10.77 -7.30 -0.55
CA VAL A 158 -10.44 -6.93 0.83
C VAL A 158 -11.36 -5.79 1.28
N PRO A 159 -12.06 -5.92 2.42
CA PRO A 159 -12.95 -4.87 2.90
C PRO A 159 -12.15 -3.62 3.26
N TYR A 160 -12.62 -2.47 2.80
CA TYR A 160 -11.97 -1.17 3.00
C TYR A 160 -12.54 -0.40 4.18
N THR A 161 -13.79 -0.69 4.57
CA THR A 161 -14.48 0.00 5.65
C THR A 161 -14.95 -0.96 6.72
N LYS A 162 -15.16 -0.43 7.92
CA LYS A 162 -15.77 -1.16 9.03
C LYS A 162 -17.06 -1.88 8.64
N GLN A 163 -17.95 -1.22 7.91
CA GLN A 163 -19.24 -1.79 7.53
C GLN A 163 -19.09 -2.95 6.55
N GLN A 164 -18.15 -2.85 5.60
CA GLN A 164 -17.85 -3.95 4.67
C GLN A 164 -17.25 -5.15 5.40
N GLU A 165 -16.37 -4.92 6.37
CA GLU A 165 -15.78 -6.00 7.16
C GLU A 165 -16.83 -6.70 8.05
N GLU A 166 -17.78 -5.95 8.63
CA GLU A 166 -18.87 -6.51 9.43
C GLU A 166 -19.90 -7.26 8.58
N ALA A 167 -20.21 -6.75 7.38
CA ALA A 167 -21.12 -7.42 6.45
C ALA A 167 -20.50 -8.69 5.87
N ASP A 168 -19.18 -8.71 5.68
CA ASP A 168 -18.40 -9.80 5.07
C ASP A 168 -19.09 -10.40 3.85
N GLU A 169 -19.62 -9.54 2.96
CA GLU A 169 -20.50 -9.93 1.85
C GLU A 169 -19.91 -11.03 0.97
N TYR A 170 -18.60 -10.95 0.73
CA TYR A 170 -17.85 -11.92 -0.08
C TYR A 170 -17.20 -13.04 0.75
N GLY A 171 -17.32 -12.99 2.08
CA GLY A 171 -16.87 -14.03 3.01
C GLY A 171 -15.35 -14.12 3.26
N LEU A 172 -14.57 -13.10 2.89
CA LEU A 172 -13.12 -13.09 3.07
C LEU A 172 -12.75 -13.28 4.56
N CYS A 173 -13.47 -12.63 5.47
CA CYS A 173 -13.16 -12.68 6.90
C CYS A 173 -13.41 -14.09 7.45
N ARG A 174 -14.55 -14.70 7.10
CA ARG A 174 -14.86 -16.10 7.46
C ARG A 174 -13.81 -17.07 6.92
N CYS A 175 -13.38 -16.90 5.67
CA CYS A 175 -12.31 -17.73 5.10
C CYS A 175 -10.97 -17.55 5.83
N CYS A 176 -10.58 -16.33 6.17
CA CYS A 176 -9.36 -16.07 6.94
C CYS A 176 -9.39 -16.77 8.31
N THR A 177 -10.52 -16.68 9.02
CA THR A 177 -10.73 -17.39 10.29
C THR A 177 -10.61 -18.90 10.12
N ALA A 178 -11.27 -19.48 9.10
CA ALA A 178 -11.20 -20.90 8.83
C ALA A 178 -9.76 -21.37 8.50
N LEU A 179 -8.99 -20.57 7.75
CA LEU A 179 -7.59 -20.88 7.42
C LEU A 179 -6.67 -20.78 8.64
N ALA A 180 -6.90 -19.82 9.55
CA ALA A 180 -6.20 -19.76 10.83
C ALA A 180 -6.45 -21.01 11.68
N GLU A 181 -7.72 -21.44 11.81
CA GLU A 181 -8.07 -22.66 12.55
C GLU A 181 -7.55 -23.94 11.88
N PHE A 182 -7.49 -23.96 10.55
CA PHE A 182 -6.89 -25.04 9.78
C PHE A 182 -5.40 -25.20 10.10
N THR A 183 -4.64 -24.11 9.99
CA THR A 183 -3.18 -24.12 10.16
C THR A 183 -2.74 -24.44 11.58
N LYS A 184 -3.54 -24.04 12.59
CA LYS A 184 -3.24 -24.25 14.01
C LYS A 184 -2.85 -25.70 14.36
N SER A 185 -3.53 -26.70 13.79
CA SER A 185 -3.20 -28.11 14.07
C SER A 185 -1.83 -28.54 13.55
N PHE A 186 -1.40 -27.99 12.42
CA PHE A 186 -0.09 -28.28 11.85
C PHE A 186 1.02 -27.48 12.54
N VAL A 187 0.71 -26.29 13.06
CA VAL A 187 1.65 -25.51 13.88
C VAL A 187 1.95 -26.23 15.20
N GLU A 188 0.94 -26.76 15.89
CA GLU A 188 1.14 -27.49 17.14
C GLU A 188 1.92 -28.80 16.95
N GLU A 189 1.80 -29.45 15.79
CA GLU A 189 2.60 -30.64 15.42
C GLU A 189 4.10 -30.36 15.36
N VAL A 190 4.47 -29.17 14.88
CA VAL A 190 5.87 -28.72 14.82
C VAL A 190 6.37 -28.23 16.18
N LYS A 191 5.51 -27.53 16.94
CA LYS A 191 5.83 -26.96 18.25
C LYS A 191 6.02 -28.01 19.36
N GLY A 192 5.28 -29.12 19.31
CA GLY A 192 5.30 -30.17 20.33
C GLY A 192 6.61 -30.97 20.44
N LYS A 193 7.61 -30.69 19.60
CA LYS A 193 8.87 -31.44 19.49
C LYS A 193 10.08 -30.77 20.19
N ASP A 194 9.87 -29.63 20.85
CA ASP A 194 10.92 -28.72 21.34
C ASP A 194 11.65 -29.13 22.64
N GLY A 195 11.93 -30.42 22.84
CA GLY A 195 12.66 -30.84 24.05
C GLY A 195 13.60 -32.03 23.96
N ASN A 196 13.37 -33.01 23.08
CA ASN A 196 14.19 -34.23 23.01
C ASN A 196 14.07 -35.04 21.70
N SER A 197 13.27 -34.60 20.72
CA SER A 197 13.11 -35.33 19.45
C SER A 197 13.97 -34.72 18.35
N VAL A 198 14.67 -35.56 17.59
CA VAL A 198 15.41 -35.15 16.39
C VAL A 198 14.45 -34.53 15.37
N THR A 199 14.71 -33.29 14.96
CA THR A 199 13.95 -32.62 13.90
C THR A 199 14.04 -33.41 12.60
N THR A 200 12.90 -33.85 12.08
CA THR A 200 12.88 -34.65 10.85
C THR A 200 12.86 -33.77 9.61
N ALA A 201 13.23 -34.32 8.44
CA ALA A 201 13.14 -33.60 7.17
C ALA A 201 11.70 -33.15 6.85
N GLU A 202 10.71 -33.95 7.25
CA GLU A 202 9.28 -33.63 7.12
C GLU A 202 8.89 -32.43 7.98
N ASP A 203 9.46 -32.30 9.19
CA ASP A 203 9.19 -31.15 10.09
C ASP A 203 9.75 -29.85 9.52
N GLU A 204 10.94 -29.90 8.89
CA GLU A 204 11.53 -28.74 8.20
C GLU A 204 10.75 -28.35 6.94
N GLU A 205 10.27 -29.33 6.18
CA GLU A 205 9.40 -29.09 5.04
C GLU A 205 8.07 -28.46 5.49
N LEU A 206 7.46 -28.96 6.57
CA LEU A 206 6.22 -28.41 7.11
C LEU A 206 6.41 -26.97 7.62
N ARG A 207 7.50 -26.69 8.33
CA ARG A 207 7.87 -25.30 8.71
C ARG A 207 7.99 -24.40 7.49
N THR A 208 8.59 -24.90 6.42
CA THR A 208 8.77 -24.15 5.17
C THR A 208 7.44 -23.83 4.51
N GLU A 209 6.50 -24.80 4.43
CA GLU A 209 5.18 -24.59 3.86
C GLU A 209 4.31 -23.65 4.73
N LEU A 210 4.38 -23.76 6.05
CA LEU A 210 3.72 -22.84 6.98
C LEU A 210 4.29 -21.41 6.88
N LEU A 211 5.60 -21.27 6.71
CA LEU A 211 6.24 -19.97 6.47
C LEU A 211 5.75 -19.36 5.15
N LYS A 212 5.67 -20.13 4.06
CA LYS A 212 5.12 -19.65 2.77
C LYS A 212 3.69 -19.16 2.94
N PHE A 213 2.87 -19.91 3.67
CA PHE A 213 1.50 -19.49 4.01
C PHE A 213 1.49 -18.15 4.74
N CYS A 214 2.27 -18.00 5.81
CA CYS A 214 2.35 -16.76 6.58
C CYS A 214 2.80 -15.57 5.73
N MET A 215 3.86 -15.73 4.93
CA MET A 215 4.37 -14.67 4.07
C MET A 215 3.33 -14.25 3.02
N ARG A 216 2.64 -15.20 2.39
CA ARG A 216 1.56 -14.90 1.45
C ARG A 216 0.39 -14.19 2.13
N SER A 217 -0.01 -14.62 3.32
CA SER A 217 -1.08 -13.99 4.10
C SER A 217 -0.74 -12.56 4.54
N LEU A 218 0.53 -12.29 4.88
CA LEU A 218 1.04 -10.94 5.16
C LEU A 218 0.95 -10.05 3.94
N ARG A 219 1.31 -10.57 2.76
CA ARG A 219 1.18 -9.84 1.50
C ARG A 219 -0.29 -9.58 1.17
N GLU A 220 -1.12 -10.61 1.20
CA GLU A 220 -2.53 -10.55 0.81
C GLU A 220 -3.32 -11.54 1.69
N PRO A 221 -4.38 -11.10 2.39
CA PRO A 221 -5.03 -9.79 2.30
C PRO A 221 -4.45 -8.73 3.23
N LEU A 222 -3.52 -9.08 4.14
CA LEU A 222 -3.18 -8.22 5.28
C LEU A 222 -2.49 -6.92 4.91
N LEU A 223 -1.74 -6.84 3.80
CA LEU A 223 -1.14 -5.58 3.35
C LEU A 223 -2.19 -4.59 2.86
N GLU A 224 -3.32 -5.05 2.35
CA GLU A 224 -4.42 -4.18 1.91
C GLU A 224 -5.43 -3.88 3.01
N ALA A 225 -5.59 -4.78 3.98
CA ALA A 225 -6.55 -4.64 5.07
C ALA A 225 -6.32 -3.40 5.92
N GLU A 226 -7.40 -2.70 6.28
CA GLU A 226 -7.37 -1.68 7.33
C GLU A 226 -7.37 -2.36 8.70
N LEU A 227 -6.30 -2.14 9.49
CA LEU A 227 -6.12 -2.79 10.78
C LEU A 227 -6.12 -1.73 11.89
N ASN A 228 -6.98 -1.92 12.88
CA ASN A 228 -7.13 -0.99 13.99
C ASN A 228 -6.87 -1.68 15.33
N ARG A 229 -5.82 -1.29 16.04
CA ARG A 229 -5.45 -1.85 17.35
C ARG A 229 -6.54 -1.81 18.40
N ASN A 230 -7.42 -0.82 18.35
CA ASN A 230 -8.51 -0.67 19.31
C ASN A 230 -9.68 -1.62 19.01
N ARG A 231 -9.68 -2.27 17.84
CA ARG A 231 -10.77 -3.11 17.36
C ARG A 231 -10.23 -4.46 16.91
N LYS A 232 -10.54 -5.50 17.69
CA LYS A 232 -10.18 -6.90 17.37
C LYS A 232 -11.12 -7.48 16.31
N SER A 233 -11.10 -6.90 15.12
CA SER A 233 -11.86 -7.39 13.97
C SER A 233 -11.34 -8.74 13.46
N SER A 234 -12.05 -9.39 12.53
CA SER A 234 -11.65 -10.69 12.00
C SER A 234 -10.28 -10.64 11.30
N LEU A 235 -10.00 -9.60 10.52
CA LEU A 235 -8.69 -9.43 9.88
C LEU A 235 -7.59 -9.08 10.89
N TRP A 236 -7.93 -8.38 11.98
CA TRP A 236 -7.01 -8.16 13.11
C TRP A 236 -6.64 -9.48 13.81
N LEU A 237 -7.63 -10.33 14.07
CA LEU A 237 -7.39 -11.65 14.67
C LEU A 237 -6.56 -12.54 13.74
N PHE A 238 -6.85 -12.51 12.44
CA PHE A 238 -6.05 -13.20 11.43
C PHE A 238 -4.60 -12.71 11.43
N ALA A 239 -4.37 -11.39 11.41
CA ALA A 239 -3.02 -10.82 11.53
C ALA A 239 -2.30 -11.26 12.81
N THR A 240 -3.02 -11.28 13.93
CA THR A 240 -2.47 -11.73 15.22
C THR A 240 -2.06 -13.20 15.16
N GLU A 241 -2.89 -14.08 14.59
CA GLU A 241 -2.58 -15.50 14.48
C GLU A 241 -1.37 -15.75 13.58
N ILE A 242 -1.25 -15.02 12.46
CA ILE A 242 -0.05 -15.09 11.59
C ILE A 242 1.20 -14.64 12.36
N MET A 243 1.13 -13.54 13.11
CA MET A 243 2.25 -13.02 13.91
C MET A 243 2.69 -13.97 15.03
N VAL A 244 1.75 -14.72 15.62
CA VAL A 244 2.04 -15.75 16.64
C VAL A 244 2.58 -17.04 16.01
N THR A 245 2.09 -17.40 14.82
CA THR A 245 2.51 -18.61 14.10
C THR A 245 3.99 -18.57 13.75
N LEU A 246 4.52 -17.43 13.33
CA LEU A 246 5.91 -17.28 12.90
C LEU A 246 6.93 -17.74 13.98
N PRO A 247 6.92 -17.20 15.22
CA PRO A 247 7.74 -17.74 16.30
C PRO A 247 7.44 -19.21 16.64
N ALA A 248 6.18 -19.65 16.56
CA ALA A 248 5.80 -21.03 16.89
C ALA A 248 6.39 -22.06 15.92
N ILE A 249 6.64 -21.68 14.67
CA ILE A 249 7.38 -22.50 13.69
C ILE A 249 8.90 -22.24 13.72
N GLN A 250 9.41 -21.68 14.81
CA GLN A 250 10.83 -21.35 15.05
C GLN A 250 11.41 -20.31 14.06
N VAL A 251 10.56 -19.49 13.44
CA VAL A 251 11.02 -18.41 12.56
C VAL A 251 11.19 -17.13 13.38
N SER A 252 12.44 -16.67 13.49
CA SER A 252 12.77 -15.44 14.19
C SER A 252 12.30 -14.19 13.42
N LEU A 253 11.46 -13.37 14.05
CA LEU A 253 10.99 -12.11 13.48
C LEU A 253 12.17 -11.15 13.20
N SER A 254 13.18 -11.11 14.07
CA SER A 254 14.37 -10.28 13.86
C SER A 254 15.22 -10.79 12.69
N GLU A 255 15.28 -12.10 12.45
CA GLU A 255 15.96 -12.63 11.26
C GLU A 255 15.23 -12.22 9.97
N LEU A 256 13.89 -12.29 9.97
CA LEU A 256 13.08 -11.87 8.82
C LEU A 256 13.20 -10.37 8.51
N LEU A 257 13.26 -9.53 9.55
CA LEU A 257 13.25 -8.08 9.41
C LEU A 257 14.64 -7.44 9.29
N PHE A 258 15.64 -7.92 10.02
CA PHE A 258 16.94 -7.24 10.11
C PHE A 258 18.07 -7.99 9.39
N PHE A 259 18.04 -9.32 9.36
CA PHE A 259 19.17 -10.14 8.90
C PHE A 259 18.90 -10.90 7.59
N SER A 260 17.83 -10.54 6.89
CA SER A 260 17.36 -11.27 5.72
C SER A 260 18.33 -11.28 4.52
N SER A 261 19.37 -10.45 4.54
CA SER A 261 20.46 -10.48 3.55
C SER A 261 21.43 -11.65 3.74
N LEU A 262 21.49 -12.28 4.93
CA LEU A 262 22.45 -13.35 5.23
C LEU A 262 21.98 -14.75 4.80
N LYS A 263 20.66 -14.99 4.71
CA LYS A 263 20.12 -16.27 4.23
C LYS A 263 19.46 -16.05 2.88
N LYS A 264 20.05 -16.62 1.81
CA LYS A 264 19.40 -16.74 0.49
C LYS A 264 18.11 -17.53 0.66
N SER A 265 16.98 -16.85 0.86
CA SER A 265 15.67 -17.47 0.76
C SER A 265 15.43 -17.82 -0.70
N THR A 266 15.59 -19.09 -1.05
CA THR A 266 15.25 -19.69 -2.34
C THR A 266 13.75 -19.93 -2.52
N VAL A 267 12.92 -19.46 -1.57
CA VAL A 267 11.56 -19.99 -1.35
C VAL A 267 10.44 -19.14 -1.98
N MET A 268 10.69 -17.85 -2.28
CA MET A 268 9.72 -16.94 -2.89
C MET A 268 10.39 -15.94 -3.84
N ASP A 269 9.63 -15.37 -4.79
CA ASP A 269 10.09 -14.24 -5.60
C ASP A 269 10.53 -13.08 -4.68
N LYS A 270 11.66 -12.44 -5.04
CA LYS A 270 12.31 -11.41 -4.22
C LYS A 270 11.40 -10.21 -3.98
N SER A 271 10.55 -9.86 -4.94
CA SER A 271 9.58 -8.75 -4.84
C SER A 271 8.48 -9.08 -3.82
N GLN A 272 7.81 -10.23 -3.98
CA GLN A 272 6.73 -10.70 -3.12
C GLN A 272 7.18 -10.88 -1.67
N SER A 273 8.43 -11.30 -1.47
CA SER A 273 9.04 -11.41 -0.14
C SER A 273 9.21 -10.06 0.55
N LYS A 274 9.49 -8.98 -0.19
CA LYS A 274 9.65 -7.63 0.39
C LYS A 274 8.32 -7.03 0.84
N GLU A 275 7.27 -7.15 0.04
CA GLU A 275 5.91 -6.68 0.40
C GLU A 275 5.41 -7.35 1.69
N SER A 276 5.60 -8.68 1.77
CA SER A 276 5.26 -9.48 2.95
C SER A 276 6.00 -8.99 4.20
N ARG A 277 7.31 -8.72 4.09
CA ARG A 277 8.13 -8.21 5.19
C ARG A 277 7.80 -6.78 5.56
N ALA A 278 7.40 -5.95 4.60
CA ALA A 278 6.95 -4.60 4.87
C ALA A 278 5.63 -4.61 5.66
N CYS A 279 4.70 -5.51 5.33
CA CYS A 279 3.51 -5.76 6.16
C CYS A 279 3.90 -6.25 7.57
N LEU A 280 4.84 -7.19 7.67
CA LEU A 280 5.35 -7.67 8.96
C LEU A 280 5.93 -6.53 9.82
N ALA A 281 6.76 -5.67 9.24
CA ALA A 281 7.34 -4.51 9.91
C ALA A 281 6.25 -3.54 10.40
N TYR A 282 5.22 -3.31 9.58
CA TYR A 282 4.07 -2.50 9.97
C TYR A 282 3.29 -3.12 11.15
N LEU A 283 2.96 -4.41 11.09
CA LEU A 283 2.22 -5.09 12.17
C LEU A 283 3.01 -5.07 13.48
N LEU A 284 4.33 -5.23 13.41
CA LEU A 284 5.20 -5.25 14.57
C LEU A 284 5.42 -3.84 15.15
N PHE A 285 5.90 -2.88 14.34
CA PHE A 285 6.36 -1.58 14.85
C PHE A 285 5.27 -0.51 14.94
N VAL A 286 4.20 -0.63 14.14
CA VAL A 286 3.08 0.33 14.16
C VAL A 286 1.92 -0.21 14.97
N GLN A 287 1.48 -1.44 14.67
CA GLN A 287 0.34 -2.05 15.37
C GLN A 287 0.71 -2.73 16.69
N LEU A 288 2.01 -2.91 16.94
CA LEU A 288 2.55 -3.48 18.18
C LEU A 288 2.03 -4.90 18.46
N ILE A 289 1.73 -5.65 17.39
CA ILE A 289 1.36 -7.06 17.52
C ILE A 289 2.63 -7.85 17.83
N THR A 290 2.58 -8.65 18.90
CA THR A 290 3.69 -9.49 19.40
C THR A 290 5.00 -8.73 19.64
N ILE A 291 4.95 -7.42 19.89
CA ILE A 291 6.15 -6.62 20.14
C ILE A 291 6.92 -7.10 21.39
N ASP A 292 6.22 -7.65 22.38
CA ASP A 292 6.81 -8.14 23.63
C ASP A 292 7.71 -9.37 23.43
N SER A 293 7.54 -10.13 22.34
CA SER A 293 8.41 -11.25 21.99
C SER A 293 9.56 -10.86 21.06
N PHE A 294 9.59 -9.61 20.60
CA PHE A 294 10.66 -9.09 19.76
C PHE A 294 11.86 -8.66 20.60
N PRO A 295 13.11 -8.92 20.17
CA PRO A 295 14.29 -8.49 20.91
C PRO A 295 14.30 -6.98 21.15
N ALA A 296 14.64 -6.56 22.37
CA ALA A 296 14.81 -5.16 22.69
C ALA A 296 16.00 -4.56 21.91
N VAL A 297 15.71 -3.63 21.00
CA VAL A 297 16.71 -2.91 20.22
C VAL A 297 16.90 -1.52 20.80
N PHE A 298 18.08 -1.26 21.37
CA PHE A 298 18.37 0.01 22.07
C PHE A 298 18.69 1.19 21.15
N SER A 299 18.91 0.95 19.85
CA SER A 299 19.20 2.01 18.87
C SER A 299 17.99 2.26 17.97
N PRO A 300 17.23 3.35 18.17
CA PRO A 300 16.16 3.79 17.27
C PRO A 300 16.65 3.99 15.84
N VAL A 301 17.88 4.46 15.68
CA VAL A 301 18.50 4.70 14.37
C VAL A 301 18.73 3.39 13.62
N PHE A 302 19.10 2.31 14.30
CA PHE A 302 19.22 0.99 13.68
C PHE A 302 17.87 0.48 13.18
N VAL A 303 16.82 0.58 14.01
CA VAL A 303 15.46 0.19 13.60
C VAL A 303 14.99 1.02 12.40
N LEU A 304 15.24 2.33 12.41
CA LEU A 304 14.94 3.20 11.28
C LEU A 304 15.66 2.71 10.01
N GLN A 305 16.98 2.47 10.06
CA GLN A 305 17.74 2.00 8.90
C GLN A 305 17.16 0.71 8.30
N CYS A 306 16.81 -0.26 9.14
CA CYS A 306 16.18 -1.49 8.68
C CYS A 306 14.81 -1.22 8.05
N ASN A 307 13.99 -0.39 8.68
CA ASN A 307 12.65 -0.08 8.19
C ASN A 307 12.65 0.76 6.90
N MET A 308 13.72 1.51 6.60
CA MET A 308 13.78 2.35 5.39
C MET A 308 13.66 1.53 4.09
N GLU A 309 14.11 0.28 4.06
CA GLU A 309 13.90 -0.60 2.89
C GLU A 309 12.41 -0.97 2.71
N TYR A 310 11.70 -1.23 3.80
CA TYR A 310 10.26 -1.54 3.78
C TYR A 310 9.41 -0.31 3.48
N ILE A 311 9.77 0.83 4.05
CA ILE A 311 9.14 2.12 3.75
C ILE A 311 9.31 2.43 2.26
N ASN A 312 10.50 2.20 1.69
CA ASN A 312 10.74 2.40 0.27
C ASN A 312 9.84 1.52 -0.61
N GLU A 313 9.65 0.25 -0.22
CA GLU A 313 8.74 -0.66 -0.91
C GLU A 313 7.29 -0.15 -0.86
N LEU A 314 6.80 0.21 0.33
CA LEU A 314 5.42 0.67 0.54
C LEU A 314 5.13 1.98 -0.19
N LEU A 315 6.05 2.96 -0.11
CA LEU A 315 5.91 4.25 -0.79
C LEU A 315 6.14 4.19 -2.30
N SER A 316 6.58 3.05 -2.84
CA SER A 316 6.68 2.85 -4.29
C SER A 316 5.35 2.43 -4.93
N SER A 317 4.37 2.01 -4.12
CA SER A 317 3.03 1.63 -4.58
C SER A 317 2.14 2.85 -4.83
N LYS A 318 1.11 2.67 -5.67
CA LYS A 318 0.02 3.65 -5.87
C LYS A 318 -1.23 3.34 -5.05
N LYS A 319 -1.27 2.18 -4.39
CA LYS A 319 -2.41 1.74 -3.58
C LYS A 319 -2.46 2.54 -2.26
N GLU A 320 -3.63 3.07 -1.93
CA GLU A 320 -3.87 3.85 -0.70
C GLU A 320 -3.43 3.10 0.57
N SER A 321 -3.82 1.83 0.69
CA SER A 321 -3.46 0.96 1.82
C SER A 321 -1.95 0.84 2.04
N HIS A 322 -1.18 0.75 0.95
CA HIS A 322 0.27 0.63 1.01
C HIS A 322 0.90 1.95 1.44
N LEU A 323 0.44 3.07 0.86
CA LEU A 323 0.92 4.39 1.21
C LEU A 323 0.62 4.73 2.67
N LEU A 324 -0.60 4.45 3.16
CA LEU A 324 -0.97 4.63 4.58
C LEU A 324 -0.02 3.86 5.50
N LYS A 325 0.24 2.59 5.21
CA LYS A 325 1.14 1.75 6.01
C LYS A 325 2.59 2.23 5.94
N GLY A 326 3.05 2.65 4.75
CA GLY A 326 4.38 3.20 4.54
C GLY A 326 4.61 4.49 5.31
N LEU A 327 3.66 5.42 5.26
CA LEU A 327 3.71 6.67 6.00
C LEU A 327 3.64 6.44 7.51
N ALA A 328 2.76 5.54 7.98
CA ALA A 328 2.66 5.22 9.39
C ALA A 328 3.92 4.54 9.93
N LEU A 329 4.51 3.58 9.18
CA LEU A 329 5.76 2.93 9.54
C LEU A 329 6.93 3.93 9.57
N TYR A 330 6.97 4.86 8.62
CA TYR A 330 8.00 5.89 8.57
C TYR A 330 7.88 6.85 9.74
N GLY A 331 6.67 7.38 10.00
CA GLY A 331 6.38 8.24 11.14
C GLY A 331 6.77 7.58 12.47
N LYS A 332 6.30 6.35 12.72
CA LYS A 332 6.62 5.61 13.95
C LYS A 332 8.11 5.31 14.12
N SER A 333 8.80 4.98 13.03
CA SER A 333 10.26 4.77 13.07
C SER A 333 11.02 6.05 13.41
N LEU A 334 10.53 7.21 12.98
CA LEU A 334 11.13 8.51 13.28
C LEU A 334 10.79 9.04 14.68
N GLU A 335 9.60 8.78 15.22
CA GLU A 335 9.17 9.27 16.54
C GLU A 335 10.15 8.93 17.66
N SER A 336 10.77 7.74 17.61
CA SER A 336 11.73 7.26 18.61
C SER A 336 13.14 7.84 18.44
N VAL A 337 13.43 8.51 17.34
CA VAL A 337 14.73 9.14 17.07
C VAL A 337 14.74 10.55 17.66
N GLN A 338 15.84 10.94 18.30
CA GLN A 338 15.99 12.29 18.85
C GLN A 338 16.10 13.33 17.71
N ASP A 339 15.52 14.52 17.91
CA ASP A 339 15.67 15.63 16.95
C ASP A 339 17.14 16.02 16.80
N ASN A 340 17.54 16.40 15.58
CA ASN A 340 18.91 16.81 15.23
C ASN A 340 20.00 15.73 15.49
N SER A 341 19.64 14.45 15.49
CA SER A 341 20.57 13.36 15.84
C SER A 341 20.99 12.47 14.66
N LEU A 342 20.26 12.48 13.53
CA LEU A 342 20.58 11.64 12.38
C LEU A 342 21.78 12.22 11.62
N PRO A 343 22.92 11.50 11.57
CA PRO A 343 24.13 12.02 10.96
C PRO A 343 24.06 12.00 9.44
N VAL A 344 24.84 12.90 8.84
CA VAL A 344 24.96 13.03 7.38
C VAL A 344 25.34 11.74 6.65
N SER A 345 26.13 10.87 7.29
CA SER A 345 26.59 9.61 6.69
C SER A 345 25.43 8.66 6.34
N LEU A 346 24.28 8.79 7.01
CA LEU A 346 23.10 8.00 6.66
C LEU A 346 22.53 8.39 5.30
N LEU A 347 22.71 9.65 4.85
CA LEU A 347 22.22 10.09 3.54
C LEU A 347 22.99 9.43 2.39
N GLU A 348 24.13 8.79 2.65
CA GLU A 348 24.87 7.99 1.67
C GLU A 348 24.22 6.62 1.41
N LEU A 349 23.35 6.16 2.33
CA LEU A 349 22.60 4.93 2.17
C LEU A 349 21.50 5.12 1.10
N LYS A 350 21.39 4.14 0.19
CA LYS A 350 20.43 4.18 -0.92
C LYS A 350 19.01 4.46 -0.47
N SER A 351 18.56 3.82 0.62
CA SER A 351 17.20 3.97 1.14
C SER A 351 16.93 5.38 1.71
N PHE A 352 17.93 6.01 2.35
CA PHE A 352 17.82 7.39 2.83
C PHE A 352 17.83 8.42 1.72
N TYR A 353 18.32 8.07 0.53
CA TYR A 353 18.11 8.87 -0.67
C TYR A 353 16.75 8.58 -1.31
N SER A 354 16.38 7.31 -1.51
CA SER A 354 15.19 6.93 -2.29
C SER A 354 13.88 7.21 -1.56
N VAL A 355 13.80 6.98 -0.25
CA VAL A 355 12.57 7.17 0.54
C VAL A 355 12.10 8.62 0.50
N PRO A 356 12.93 9.65 0.76
CA PRO A 356 12.49 11.03 0.62
C PRO A 356 12.05 11.40 -0.80
N GLN A 357 12.64 10.78 -1.84
CA GLN A 357 12.18 10.97 -3.22
C GLN A 357 10.80 10.37 -3.46
N LYS A 358 10.54 9.17 -2.91
CA LYS A 358 9.20 8.57 -2.95
C LYS A 358 8.19 9.37 -2.16
N LEU A 359 8.58 9.89 -1.00
CA LEU A 359 7.73 10.78 -0.22
C LEU A 359 7.42 12.07 -0.99
N ARG A 360 8.40 12.67 -1.68
CA ARG A 360 8.15 13.79 -2.61
C ARG A 360 7.11 13.44 -3.67
N GLN A 361 7.22 12.27 -4.31
CA GLN A 361 6.22 11.81 -5.29
C GLN A 361 4.83 11.67 -4.67
N VAL A 362 4.73 11.22 -3.42
CA VAL A 362 3.44 11.21 -2.70
C VAL A 362 2.92 12.63 -2.51
N LEU A 363 3.76 13.60 -2.14
CA LEU A 363 3.34 14.99 -1.94
C LEU A 363 2.85 15.67 -3.22
N THR A 364 3.41 15.31 -4.38
CA THR A 364 3.13 16.00 -5.66
C THR A 364 2.13 15.26 -6.54
N ASP A 365 2.26 13.92 -6.63
CA ASP A 365 1.60 13.13 -7.67
C ASP A 365 0.41 12.32 -7.12
N CYS A 366 0.29 12.18 -5.79
CA CYS A 366 -0.79 11.42 -5.19
C CYS A 366 -2.13 12.17 -5.29
N PRO A 367 -3.21 11.57 -5.81
CA PRO A 367 -4.51 12.24 -5.93
C PRO A 367 -5.21 12.44 -4.58
N MET A 368 -4.88 11.62 -3.57
CA MET A 368 -5.55 11.59 -2.27
C MET A 368 -5.00 12.66 -1.33
N GLN A 369 -5.82 13.65 -0.99
CA GLN A 369 -5.40 14.79 -0.15
C GLN A 369 -4.91 14.38 1.23
N HIS A 370 -5.63 13.50 1.93
CA HIS A 370 -5.25 13.06 3.27
C HIS A 370 -3.87 12.35 3.29
N LEU A 371 -3.49 11.66 2.21
CA LEU A 371 -2.15 11.07 2.06
C LEU A 371 -1.08 12.13 1.83
N ARG A 372 -1.36 13.17 1.04
CA ARG A 372 -0.44 14.31 0.87
C ARG A 372 -0.22 15.04 2.20
N GLU A 373 -1.27 15.26 2.97
CA GLU A 373 -1.21 15.90 4.29
C GLU A 373 -0.41 15.07 5.30
N SER A 374 -0.71 13.78 5.41
CA SER A 374 0.05 12.83 6.25
C SER A 374 1.52 12.73 5.79
N GLY A 375 1.74 12.69 4.48
CA GLY A 375 3.07 12.70 3.88
C GLY A 375 3.88 13.94 4.27
N LEU A 376 3.25 15.12 4.29
CA LEU A 376 3.93 16.37 4.64
C LEU A 376 4.36 16.38 6.11
N GLN A 377 3.52 15.84 7.01
CA GLN A 377 3.85 15.67 8.42
C GLN A 377 5.08 14.77 8.60
N VAL A 378 5.10 13.61 7.93
CA VAL A 378 6.24 12.69 7.96
C VAL A 378 7.49 13.32 7.34
N PHE A 379 7.33 14.09 6.26
CA PHE A 379 8.44 14.79 5.60
C PHE A 379 9.09 15.80 6.54
N GLN A 380 8.28 16.60 7.25
CA GLN A 380 8.79 17.52 8.26
C GLN A 380 9.42 16.79 9.44
N LEU A 381 8.82 15.69 9.90
CA LEU A 381 9.37 14.88 10.98
C LEU A 381 10.76 14.36 10.60
N PHE A 382 10.95 13.86 9.38
CA PHE A 382 12.25 13.43 8.87
C PHE A 382 13.27 14.58 8.90
N ILE A 383 12.89 15.76 8.37
CA ILE A 383 13.76 16.95 8.40
C ILE A 383 14.19 17.27 9.83
N ASN A 384 13.27 17.23 10.81
CA ASN A 384 13.58 17.54 12.21
C ASN A 384 14.59 16.57 12.83
N LYS A 385 14.63 15.31 12.38
CA LYS A 385 15.57 14.29 12.89
C LYS A 385 17.00 14.46 12.36
N LEU A 386 17.18 15.03 11.16
CA LEU A 386 18.49 15.27 10.57
C LEU A 386 19.34 16.25 11.38
N ASP A 387 20.64 16.00 11.55
CA ASP A 387 21.56 16.99 12.11
C ASP A 387 21.76 18.19 11.16
N ALA A 388 22.55 19.19 11.56
CA ALA A 388 22.72 20.42 10.78
C ALA A 388 23.36 20.17 9.39
N GLU A 389 24.37 19.31 9.32
CA GLU A 389 25.04 18.98 8.04
C GLU A 389 24.10 18.19 7.12
N ALA A 390 23.42 17.20 7.68
CA ALA A 390 22.47 16.35 6.97
C ALA A 390 21.31 17.17 6.42
N LYS A 391 20.76 18.11 7.21
CA LYS A 391 19.74 19.06 6.72
C LYS A 391 20.25 19.89 5.56
N HIS A 392 21.46 20.45 5.66
CA HIS A 392 22.05 21.25 4.59
C HIS A 392 22.18 20.46 3.28
N LYS A 393 22.78 19.26 3.33
CA LYS A 393 22.91 18.40 2.14
C LYS A 393 21.55 17.94 1.61
N PHE A 394 20.61 17.62 2.50
CA PHE A 394 19.25 17.24 2.12
C PHE A 394 18.51 18.39 1.42
N PHE A 395 18.53 19.61 1.96
CA PHE A 395 17.92 20.78 1.34
C PHE A 395 18.54 21.09 -0.02
N ARG A 396 19.87 21.03 -0.12
CA ARG A 396 20.59 21.17 -1.39
C ARG A 396 20.16 20.12 -2.42
N CYS A 397 19.96 18.88 -1.99
CA CYS A 397 19.44 17.82 -2.86
C CYS A 397 18.01 18.15 -3.32
N MET A 398 17.09 18.43 -2.40
CA MET A 398 15.69 18.71 -2.73
C MET A 398 15.53 19.91 -3.69
N LEU A 399 16.26 21.01 -3.46
CA LEU A 399 16.24 22.18 -4.34
C LEU A 399 16.76 21.90 -5.76
N LYS A 400 17.56 20.84 -5.94
CA LYS A 400 18.10 20.47 -7.26
C LYS A 400 17.27 19.45 -8.02
N VAL A 401 16.53 18.59 -7.30
CA VAL A 401 15.89 17.40 -7.90
C VAL A 401 14.37 17.42 -7.83
N SER A 402 13.77 18.30 -7.02
CA SER A 402 12.34 18.25 -6.78
C SER A 402 11.50 18.79 -7.94
N ASN A 403 11.98 19.80 -8.68
CA ASN A 403 11.31 20.40 -9.83
C ASN A 403 9.83 20.74 -9.56
N HIS A 404 9.51 21.12 -8.32
CA HIS A 404 8.15 21.43 -7.89
C HIS A 404 8.16 22.62 -6.95
N ALA A 405 7.66 23.77 -7.41
CA ALA A 405 7.77 25.05 -6.71
C ALA A 405 7.25 25.01 -5.27
N GLY A 406 6.14 24.31 -5.01
CA GLY A 406 5.61 24.15 -3.64
C GLY A 406 6.52 23.35 -2.70
N VAL A 407 7.23 22.33 -3.20
CA VAL A 407 8.17 21.54 -2.38
C VAL A 407 9.44 22.35 -2.15
N GLU A 408 9.95 23.01 -3.20
CA GLU A 408 11.10 23.90 -3.10
C GLU A 408 10.83 25.04 -2.11
N SER A 409 9.67 25.68 -2.20
CA SER A 409 9.19 26.69 -1.24
C SER A 409 9.19 26.14 0.18
N TYR A 410 8.65 24.94 0.40
CA TYR A 410 8.67 24.30 1.71
C TYR A 410 10.09 24.05 2.26
N ILE A 411 11.05 23.73 1.39
CA ILE A 411 12.46 23.61 1.74
C ILE A 411 13.06 24.97 2.08
N VAL A 412 12.78 26.03 1.31
CA VAL A 412 13.23 27.40 1.61
C VAL A 412 12.72 27.87 2.97
N LYS A 413 11.45 27.58 3.28
CA LYS A 413 10.87 27.84 4.60
C LYS A 413 11.62 27.12 5.71
N ASN A 414 11.99 25.85 5.50
CA ASN A 414 12.79 25.10 6.46
C ASN A 414 14.22 25.64 6.61
N ILE A 415 14.83 26.13 5.53
CA ILE A 415 16.12 26.82 5.57
C ILE A 415 16.04 28.05 6.48
N LYS A 416 15.01 28.89 6.30
CA LYS A 416 14.74 30.03 7.19
C LYS A 416 14.64 29.59 8.66
N ASN A 417 13.89 28.53 8.93
CA ASN A 417 13.74 28.00 10.29
C ASN A 417 15.09 27.52 10.88
N GLN A 418 15.96 26.92 10.07
CA GLN A 418 17.29 26.51 10.52
C GLN A 418 18.21 27.70 10.78
N VAL A 419 18.13 28.77 9.99
CA VAL A 419 18.84 30.02 10.29
C VAL A 419 18.37 30.59 11.63
N GLU A 420 17.05 30.69 11.84
CA GLU A 420 16.47 31.14 13.10
C GLU A 420 16.91 30.27 14.30
N PHE A 421 16.89 28.95 14.14
CA PHE A 421 17.34 28.02 15.17
C PHE A 421 18.83 28.20 15.49
N SER A 422 19.67 28.36 14.46
CA SER A 422 21.12 28.51 14.59
C SER A 422 21.54 29.82 15.23
N MET A 423 20.73 30.88 15.09
CA MET A 423 20.94 32.18 15.74
C MET A 423 20.68 32.14 17.26
N LYS A 424 19.99 31.12 17.77
CA LYS A 424 19.76 30.99 19.23
C LYS A 424 21.07 30.59 19.94
N PRO A 425 21.29 31.07 21.18
CA PRO A 425 22.50 30.74 21.94
C PRO A 425 22.71 29.22 22.04
N GLY A 426 23.93 28.76 21.76
CA GLY A 426 24.32 27.34 21.82
C GLY A 426 24.03 26.52 20.56
N ASN A 427 23.37 27.07 19.54
CA ASN A 427 22.99 26.34 18.31
C ASN A 427 23.76 26.77 17.05
N ALA A 428 24.68 27.73 17.19
CA ALA A 428 25.46 28.26 16.07
C ALA A 428 26.23 27.15 15.36
N ASN A 429 26.16 27.13 14.03
CA ASN A 429 26.83 26.15 13.20
C ASN A 429 27.20 26.76 11.84
N LYS A 430 28.25 26.23 11.22
CA LYS A 430 28.76 26.71 9.93
C LYS A 430 27.81 26.49 8.75
N TRP A 431 26.89 25.53 8.85
CA TRP A 431 26.01 25.13 7.75
C TRP A 431 24.92 26.15 7.44
N PHE A 432 24.45 26.89 8.45
CA PHE A 432 23.38 27.87 8.31
C PHE A 432 23.77 29.30 8.69
N LEU A 433 24.98 29.52 9.21
CA LEU A 433 25.52 30.86 9.51
C LEU A 433 26.91 31.14 8.90
N GLY A 434 27.56 30.13 8.30
CA GLY A 434 28.90 30.25 7.71
C GLY A 434 28.90 30.20 6.17
N GLU A 435 30.07 29.98 5.58
CA GLU A 435 30.26 29.95 4.13
C GLU A 435 29.44 28.85 3.42
N ASP A 436 29.25 27.71 4.08
CA ASP A 436 28.44 26.62 3.55
C ASP A 436 26.98 27.06 3.29
N PHE A 437 26.45 28.00 4.07
CA PHE A 437 25.11 28.55 3.89
C PHE A 437 24.97 29.30 2.57
N LEU A 438 26.02 30.02 2.13
CA LEU A 438 26.04 30.73 0.85
C LEU A 438 25.81 29.76 -0.32
N SER A 439 26.38 28.55 -0.24
CA SER A 439 26.19 27.52 -1.27
C SER A 439 24.72 27.09 -1.41
N LEU A 440 23.95 27.17 -0.32
CA LEU A 440 22.52 26.86 -0.31
C LEU A 440 21.72 28.07 -0.82
N LEU A 441 22.08 29.28 -0.39
CA LEU A 441 21.46 30.52 -0.87
C LEU A 441 21.61 30.71 -2.38
N ARG A 442 22.74 30.32 -2.99
CA ARG A 442 22.90 30.35 -4.45
C ARG A 442 21.85 29.51 -5.19
N LEU A 443 21.33 28.45 -4.57
CA LEU A 443 20.23 27.65 -5.15
C LEU A 443 18.88 28.33 -4.91
N VAL A 444 18.67 28.88 -3.72
CA VAL A 444 17.42 29.56 -3.35
C VAL A 444 17.20 30.83 -4.19
N LEU A 445 18.25 31.64 -4.34
CA LEU A 445 18.28 32.93 -5.04
C LEU A 445 18.69 32.75 -6.51
N SER A 446 18.13 31.74 -7.17
CA SER A 446 18.33 31.50 -8.59
C SER A 446 16.99 31.36 -9.32
N LEU A 447 16.98 31.81 -10.58
CA LEU A 447 15.87 31.62 -11.50
C LEU A 447 16.32 30.62 -12.57
N PRO A 448 15.72 29.41 -12.65
CA PRO A 448 16.26 28.30 -13.44
C PRO A 448 16.45 28.61 -14.94
N GLN A 449 15.57 29.44 -15.52
CA GLN A 449 15.64 29.88 -16.92
C GLN A 449 15.99 31.37 -17.06
N GLY A 450 16.55 31.99 -16.00
CA GLY A 450 16.86 33.42 -16.00
C GLY A 450 15.62 34.27 -16.35
N SER A 451 15.75 35.15 -17.34
CA SER A 451 14.69 36.04 -17.82
C SER A 451 13.48 35.32 -18.42
N GLU A 452 13.62 34.05 -18.81
CA GLU A 452 12.55 33.23 -19.40
C GLU A 452 11.78 32.40 -18.35
N THR A 453 12.12 32.56 -17.07
CA THR A 453 11.47 31.81 -15.99
C THR A 453 9.97 32.15 -15.91
N ASP A 454 9.12 31.13 -15.93
CA ASP A 454 7.69 31.30 -15.65
C ASP A 454 7.50 31.64 -14.17
N LEU A 455 7.21 32.94 -13.94
CA LEU A 455 7.00 33.51 -12.61
C LEU A 455 5.76 32.95 -11.91
N LEU A 456 4.70 32.61 -12.65
CA LEU A 456 3.47 32.12 -12.04
C LEU A 456 3.65 30.69 -11.56
N ASN A 457 4.24 29.84 -12.40
CA ASN A 457 4.55 28.45 -12.02
C ASN A 457 5.56 28.36 -10.87
N SER A 458 6.46 29.36 -10.76
CA SER A 458 7.49 29.42 -9.71
C SER A 458 7.12 30.31 -8.52
N MET A 459 5.87 30.79 -8.45
CA MET A 459 5.45 31.84 -7.52
C MET A 459 5.74 31.47 -6.06
N ASP A 460 5.33 30.28 -5.62
CA ASP A 460 5.49 29.84 -4.22
C ASP A 460 6.96 29.85 -3.79
N ARG A 461 7.86 29.42 -4.68
CA ARG A 461 9.30 29.43 -4.41
C ARG A 461 9.85 30.86 -4.38
N ILE A 462 9.51 31.69 -5.37
CA ILE A 462 9.98 33.08 -5.44
C ILE A 462 9.56 33.86 -4.20
N MET A 463 8.30 33.71 -3.80
CA MET A 463 7.74 34.36 -2.62
C MET A 463 8.48 33.96 -1.35
N GLU A 464 8.74 32.66 -1.16
CA GLU A 464 9.47 32.19 0.02
C GLU A 464 10.96 32.59 -0.02
N SER A 465 11.58 32.62 -1.20
CA SER A 465 12.95 33.14 -1.39
C SER A 465 13.05 34.62 -1.01
N LEU A 466 12.12 35.46 -1.47
CA LEU A 466 12.07 36.88 -1.09
C LEU A 466 11.83 37.05 0.41
N ASN A 467 10.96 36.24 1.00
CA ASN A 467 10.73 36.26 2.45
C ASN A 467 11.96 35.83 3.25
N LEU A 468 12.73 34.85 2.76
CA LEU A 468 14.01 34.47 3.37
C LEU A 468 15.00 35.64 3.32
N VAL A 469 15.19 36.27 2.15
CA VAL A 469 16.07 37.45 2.01
C VAL A 469 15.65 38.54 2.97
N ARG A 470 14.37 38.91 2.96
CA ARG A 470 13.81 39.91 3.87
C ARG A 470 14.10 39.55 5.34
N TYR A 471 13.92 38.29 5.72
CA TYR A 471 14.21 37.82 7.07
C TYR A 471 15.70 38.00 7.43
N LEU A 472 16.61 37.62 6.54
CA LEU A 472 18.05 37.74 6.75
C LEU A 472 18.50 39.19 6.96
N LEU A 473 17.97 40.13 6.17
CA LEU A 473 18.37 41.55 6.21
C LEU A 473 17.84 42.30 7.43
N ILE A 474 16.70 41.88 7.99
CA ILE A 474 16.14 42.50 9.20
C ILE A 474 17.02 42.21 10.43
N ARG A 475 17.67 41.04 10.45
CA ARG A 475 18.52 40.60 11.56
C ARG A 475 19.85 41.37 11.60
N ASP A 476 20.45 41.43 12.78
CA ASP A 476 21.72 42.14 12.98
C ASP A 476 22.91 41.39 12.38
N LYS A 477 24.01 42.10 12.14
CA LYS A 477 25.23 41.56 11.53
C LYS A 477 26.06 40.71 12.50
N GLU A 478 25.90 40.89 13.81
CA GLU A 478 26.68 40.23 14.87
C GLU A 478 26.67 38.69 14.87
N PRO A 479 25.58 37.99 14.53
CA PRO A 479 25.56 36.51 14.50
C PRO A 479 26.38 35.92 13.36
N TRP A 480 26.78 36.73 12.38
CA TRP A 480 27.53 36.32 11.21
C TRP A 480 29.02 36.50 11.53
N SER A 481 29.72 35.38 11.76
CA SER A 481 31.12 35.40 12.22
C SER A 481 32.14 35.90 11.18
N ASN A 482 31.73 36.14 9.93
CA ASN A 482 32.61 36.58 8.85
C ASN A 482 31.93 37.69 8.01
N THR A 483 32.58 38.85 7.88
CA THR A 483 32.17 39.99 7.04
C THR A 483 31.96 39.57 5.57
N ASP A 484 32.75 38.61 5.08
CA ASP A 484 32.70 38.14 3.68
C ASP A 484 31.36 37.46 3.32
N VAL A 485 30.71 36.81 4.31
CA VAL A 485 29.42 36.15 4.12
C VAL A 485 28.32 37.17 3.86
N TRP A 486 28.37 38.31 4.53
CA TRP A 486 27.40 39.38 4.37
C TRP A 486 27.56 40.08 3.01
N GLU A 487 28.80 40.34 2.59
CA GLU A 487 29.06 40.95 1.28
C GLU A 487 28.58 40.07 0.12
N GLU A 488 28.87 38.76 0.18
CA GLU A 488 28.40 37.81 -0.83
C GLU A 488 26.87 37.66 -0.84
N LEU A 489 26.22 37.66 0.33
CA LEU A 489 24.75 37.69 0.42
C LEU A 489 24.19 38.95 -0.26
N GLY A 490 24.82 40.11 -0.04
CA GLY A 490 24.47 41.36 -0.71
C GLY A 490 24.53 41.24 -2.23
N ARG A 491 25.65 40.72 -2.77
CA ARG A 491 25.81 40.48 -4.21
C ARG A 491 24.73 39.55 -4.78
N MET A 492 24.52 38.38 -4.16
CA MET A 492 23.52 37.41 -4.61
C MET A 492 22.10 37.98 -4.59
N LYS A 493 21.76 38.73 -3.54
CA LYS A 493 20.48 39.44 -3.44
C LYS A 493 20.31 40.40 -4.62
N ASP A 494 21.26 41.28 -4.86
CA ASP A 494 21.14 42.31 -5.89
C ASP A 494 20.99 41.72 -7.29
N GLU A 495 21.77 40.68 -7.61
CA GLU A 495 21.65 39.94 -8.87
C GLU A 495 20.27 39.29 -9.03
N TYR A 496 19.77 38.63 -7.98
CA TYR A 496 18.47 37.97 -7.98
C TYR A 496 17.31 38.97 -8.15
N LEU A 497 17.29 40.06 -7.37
CA LEU A 497 16.24 41.08 -7.46
C LEU A 497 16.24 41.78 -8.82
N LYS A 498 17.43 42.07 -9.37
CA LYS A 498 17.57 42.65 -10.70
C LYS A 498 17.01 41.73 -11.77
N MET A 499 17.33 40.43 -11.72
CA MET A 499 16.78 39.47 -12.68
C MET A 499 15.26 39.33 -12.55
N LEU A 500 14.74 39.27 -11.32
CA LEU A 500 13.31 39.17 -11.08
C LEU A 500 12.53 40.38 -11.62
N ARG A 501 13.09 41.59 -11.50
CA ARG A 501 12.54 42.79 -12.15
C ARG A 501 12.50 42.69 -13.66
N VAL A 502 13.55 42.16 -14.28
CA VAL A 502 13.56 41.92 -15.73
C VAL A 502 12.42 40.97 -16.11
N CYS A 503 12.27 39.85 -15.41
CA CYS A 503 11.17 38.92 -15.67
C CYS A 503 9.80 39.61 -15.52
N ILE A 504 9.57 40.34 -14.41
CA ILE A 504 8.31 41.05 -14.18
C ILE A 504 8.05 42.08 -15.29
N SER A 505 9.07 42.83 -15.70
CA SER A 505 8.97 43.84 -16.76
C SER A 505 8.62 43.26 -18.13
N ILE A 506 8.99 42.00 -18.39
CA ILE A 506 8.65 41.26 -19.62
C ILE A 506 7.25 40.66 -19.51
N SER A 507 6.93 40.01 -18.38
CA SER A 507 5.66 39.31 -18.20
C SER A 507 4.47 40.26 -18.04
N ARG A 508 4.61 41.34 -17.28
CA ARG A 508 3.50 42.26 -16.95
C ARG A 508 2.85 42.87 -18.20
N PRO A 509 3.59 43.42 -19.19
CA PRO A 509 2.98 43.92 -20.42
C PRO A 509 2.24 42.84 -21.22
N TYR A 510 2.78 41.63 -21.29
CA TYR A 510 2.14 40.51 -21.99
C TYR A 510 0.77 40.18 -21.39
N TYR A 511 0.71 39.92 -20.07
CA TYR A 511 -0.56 39.62 -19.38
C TYR A 511 -1.53 40.81 -19.41
N SER A 512 -1.02 42.05 -19.37
CA SER A 512 -1.85 43.26 -19.47
C SER A 512 -2.45 43.43 -20.86
N ALA A 513 -1.70 43.14 -21.91
CA ALA A 513 -2.18 43.18 -23.29
C ALA A 513 -3.24 42.11 -23.54
N GLU A 514 -3.02 40.88 -23.06
CA GLU A 514 -3.99 39.78 -23.16
C GLU A 514 -5.30 40.12 -22.43
N LEU A 515 -5.20 40.69 -21.22
CA LEU A 515 -6.36 41.13 -20.44
C LEU A 515 -7.17 42.22 -21.16
N ASN A 516 -6.48 43.16 -21.81
CA ASN A 516 -7.12 44.22 -22.58
C ASN A 516 -7.75 43.69 -23.87
N ALA A 517 -7.08 42.79 -24.59
CA ALA A 517 -7.64 42.14 -25.78
C ALA A 517 -8.92 41.37 -25.44
N LEU A 518 -8.93 40.62 -24.34
CA LEU A 518 -10.11 39.90 -23.85
C LEU A 518 -11.27 40.85 -23.52
N ARG A 519 -10.98 41.99 -22.89
CA ARG A 519 -11.98 43.03 -22.59
C ARG A 519 -12.54 43.66 -23.86
N GLU A 520 -11.70 43.93 -24.86
CA GLU A 520 -12.16 44.50 -26.13
C GLU A 520 -12.97 43.48 -26.96
N ASP A 521 -12.59 42.21 -26.99
CA ASP A 521 -13.37 41.14 -27.62
C ASP A 521 -14.75 40.97 -26.95
N GLN A 522 -14.82 41.01 -25.61
CA GLN A 522 -16.09 41.01 -24.89
C GLN A 522 -16.97 42.22 -25.25
N LYS A 523 -16.37 43.42 -25.36
CA LYS A 523 -17.10 44.62 -25.80
C LYS A 523 -17.60 44.50 -27.24
N LEU A 524 -16.79 43.93 -28.14
CA LEU A 524 -17.13 43.70 -29.53
C LEU A 524 -18.28 42.69 -29.66
N LYS A 525 -18.18 41.54 -28.99
CA LYS A 525 -19.26 40.53 -28.93
C LYS A 525 -20.54 41.08 -28.31
N ALA A 526 -20.45 41.91 -27.28
CA ALA A 526 -21.62 42.58 -26.69
C ALA A 526 -22.26 43.58 -27.66
N LYS A 527 -21.45 44.27 -28.48
CA LYS A 527 -21.92 45.20 -29.51
C LYS A 527 -22.56 44.44 -30.68
N GLU A 528 -21.92 43.39 -31.16
CA GLU A 528 -22.44 42.49 -32.21
C GLU A 528 -23.72 41.79 -31.77
N ALA A 529 -23.83 41.34 -30.51
CA ALA A 529 -25.08 40.78 -29.98
C ALA A 529 -26.22 41.81 -29.93
N ARG A 530 -25.90 43.08 -29.60
CA ARG A 530 -26.88 44.18 -29.65
C ARG A 530 -27.30 44.53 -31.08
N ASP A 531 -26.37 44.52 -32.01
CA ASP A 531 -26.64 44.82 -33.42
C ASP A 531 -27.34 43.65 -34.12
N ALA A 532 -26.98 42.40 -33.79
CA ALA A 532 -27.71 41.19 -34.18
C ALA A 532 -29.14 41.22 -33.63
N ALA A 533 -29.35 41.50 -32.34
CA ALA A 533 -30.70 41.62 -31.76
C ALA A 533 -31.56 42.73 -32.42
N ARG A 534 -30.94 43.80 -32.92
CA ARG A 534 -31.60 44.83 -33.74
C ARG A 534 -31.96 44.31 -35.15
N SER A 535 -31.14 43.42 -35.69
CA SER A 535 -31.28 42.83 -37.03
C SER A 535 -32.26 41.65 -37.06
N THR A 536 -32.33 40.84 -35.99
CA THR A 536 -33.24 39.70 -35.84
C THR A 536 -34.69 40.11 -35.59
N LYS A 537 -34.97 41.42 -35.42
CA LYS A 537 -36.35 41.93 -35.35
C LYS A 537 -37.09 41.84 -36.70
N LEU A 538 -36.43 41.41 -37.78
CA LEU A 538 -37.06 41.27 -39.11
C LEU A 538 -37.06 39.84 -39.71
N VAL A 539 -36.45 38.81 -39.11
CA VAL A 539 -36.61 37.42 -39.61
C VAL A 539 -36.62 36.41 -38.46
N LYS A 540 -37.75 35.73 -38.27
CA LYS A 540 -37.87 34.49 -37.49
C LYS A 540 -37.19 33.35 -38.27
N SER A 541 -36.16 32.73 -37.69
CA SER A 541 -35.91 31.30 -37.90
C SER A 541 -35.15 30.68 -36.72
N LEU A 542 -35.58 29.47 -36.36
CA LEU A 542 -34.95 28.54 -35.45
C LEU A 542 -33.66 27.99 -36.05
N THR A 543 -32.57 27.84 -35.29
CA THR A 543 -31.73 26.62 -35.33
C THR A 543 -30.75 26.49 -34.14
N VAL A 544 -30.94 25.38 -33.41
CA VAL A 544 -29.98 24.37 -32.90
C VAL A 544 -28.65 24.82 -32.28
N LYS A 545 -28.50 24.45 -31.00
CA LYS A 545 -27.26 24.38 -30.22
C LYS A 545 -26.22 23.48 -30.91
N HIS A 546 -25.02 23.99 -31.09
CA HIS A 546 -23.81 23.19 -31.18
C HIS A 546 -22.83 23.66 -30.10
N GLU A 547 -22.72 22.85 -29.05
CA GLU A 547 -21.61 22.86 -28.10
C GLU A 547 -20.39 22.30 -28.83
N ASN A 548 -19.33 23.11 -28.92
CA ASN A 548 -17.98 22.61 -29.16
C ASN A 548 -17.07 23.13 -28.06
N VAL A 549 -16.34 22.17 -27.51
CA VAL A 549 -15.54 22.20 -26.29
C VAL A 549 -14.18 22.84 -26.57
N SER A 550 -13.85 23.86 -25.79
CA SER A 550 -12.48 24.19 -25.35
C SER A 550 -12.57 24.99 -24.05
N ASP A 551 -11.83 24.55 -23.04
CA ASP A 551 -12.07 24.76 -21.61
C ASP A 551 -11.61 26.13 -21.08
N MET A 552 -12.56 27.05 -20.91
CA MET A 552 -12.72 28.01 -19.79
C MET A 552 -13.62 29.15 -20.26
N SER A 553 -14.58 29.60 -19.42
CA SER A 553 -15.42 30.74 -19.77
C SER A 553 -14.60 32.04 -19.81
N PRO A 554 -14.99 33.05 -20.61
CA PRO A 554 -14.28 34.33 -20.69
C PRO A 554 -14.11 35.03 -19.32
N GLU A 555 -15.04 34.82 -18.40
CA GLU A 555 -14.98 35.33 -17.03
C GLU A 555 -13.86 34.66 -16.22
N VAL A 556 -13.69 33.34 -16.38
CA VAL A 556 -12.61 32.60 -15.72
C VAL A 556 -11.25 32.99 -16.31
N GLN A 557 -11.17 33.16 -17.64
CA GLN A 557 -9.94 33.65 -18.29
C GLN A 557 -9.55 35.04 -17.80
N HIS A 558 -10.53 35.94 -17.66
CA HIS A 558 -10.32 37.28 -17.10
C HIS A 558 -9.77 37.22 -15.67
N GLN A 559 -10.35 36.39 -14.81
CA GLN A 559 -9.90 36.20 -13.43
C GLN A 559 -8.46 35.63 -13.34
N VAL A 560 -8.12 34.67 -14.19
CA VAL A 560 -6.77 34.07 -14.22
C VAL A 560 -5.72 35.12 -14.59
N LEU A 561 -5.96 35.89 -15.65
CA LEU A 561 -5.05 36.96 -16.08
C LEU A 561 -4.93 38.06 -15.02
N GLN A 562 -6.04 38.42 -14.36
CA GLN A 562 -6.01 39.38 -13.26
C GLN A 562 -5.22 38.84 -12.06
N SER A 563 -5.40 37.57 -11.70
CA SER A 563 -4.62 36.93 -10.63
C SER A 563 -3.12 36.94 -10.92
N ALA A 564 -2.72 36.71 -12.18
CA ALA A 564 -1.33 36.79 -12.60
C ALA A 564 -0.71 38.20 -12.37
N LEU A 565 -1.45 39.25 -12.69
CA LEU A 565 -0.97 40.62 -12.47
C LEU A 565 -0.84 40.95 -10.97
N VAL A 566 -1.81 40.52 -10.15
CA VAL A 566 -1.75 40.67 -8.69
C VAL A 566 -0.54 39.93 -8.10
N THR A 567 -0.23 38.75 -8.63
CA THR A 567 0.99 38.01 -8.28
C THR A 567 2.26 38.82 -8.55
N PHE A 568 2.35 39.48 -9.70
CA PHE A 568 3.51 40.33 -10.01
C PHE A 568 3.60 41.55 -9.09
N ASP A 569 2.47 42.19 -8.77
CA ASP A 569 2.43 43.29 -7.80
C ASP A 569 2.91 42.86 -6.42
N LEU A 570 2.51 41.65 -5.97
CA LEU A 570 2.95 41.10 -4.71
C LEU A 570 4.46 40.85 -4.69
N MET A 571 5.02 40.26 -5.75
CA MET A 571 6.47 40.08 -5.87
C MET A 571 7.21 41.42 -5.84
N GLU A 572 6.74 42.41 -6.61
CA GLU A 572 7.34 43.73 -6.69
C GLU A 572 7.29 44.47 -5.34
N SER A 573 6.19 44.35 -4.60
CA SER A 573 6.07 44.92 -3.25
C SER A 573 7.11 44.36 -2.27
N LEU A 574 7.44 43.07 -2.38
CA LEU A 574 8.48 42.44 -1.57
C LEU A 574 9.88 42.89 -1.99
N ILE A 575 10.14 43.02 -3.30
CA ILE A 575 11.40 43.56 -3.83
C ILE A 575 11.65 44.96 -3.25
N VAL A 576 10.67 45.86 -3.36
CA VAL A 576 10.78 47.22 -2.83
C VAL A 576 11.04 47.21 -1.33
N ARG A 577 10.29 46.40 -0.56
CA ARG A 577 10.51 46.32 0.89
C ARG A 577 11.91 45.81 1.26
N ILE A 578 12.47 44.88 0.49
CA ILE A 578 13.84 44.38 0.70
C ILE A 578 14.87 45.49 0.48
N GLU A 579 14.66 46.35 -0.51
CA GLU A 579 15.54 47.49 -0.79
C GLU A 579 15.44 48.56 0.30
N GLU A 580 14.23 48.90 0.74
CA GLU A 580 14.02 49.82 1.87
C GLU A 580 14.80 49.37 3.11
N ILE A 581 14.72 48.08 3.47
CA ILE A 581 15.46 47.51 4.61
C ILE A 581 16.97 47.63 4.39
N THR A 582 17.44 47.42 3.16
CA THR A 582 18.86 47.55 2.82
C THR A 582 19.33 48.99 3.04
N GLU A 583 18.56 49.98 2.59
CA GLU A 583 18.85 51.40 2.79
C GLU A 583 18.77 51.83 4.27
N GLU A 584 17.76 51.35 5.00
CA GLU A 584 17.61 51.60 6.45
C GLU A 584 18.85 51.13 7.22
N LYS A 585 19.36 49.93 6.92
CA LYS A 585 20.55 49.37 7.58
C LYS A 585 21.84 50.08 7.19
N LEU A 586 21.97 50.61 5.97
CA LEU A 586 23.11 51.43 5.55
C LEU A 586 23.14 52.80 6.23
N LYS A 587 22.00 53.36 6.64
CA LYS A 587 21.90 54.65 7.35
C LYS A 587 22.18 54.55 8.85
N ILE A 588 22.16 53.35 9.41
CA ILE A 588 22.36 53.08 10.86
C ILE A 588 23.80 52.64 11.16
N GLN A 589 24.58 52.26 10.14
CA GLN A 589 26.04 52.10 10.21
C GLN A 589 26.74 53.44 9.99
#